data_AF-A0A847KGE0-F1
#
_entry.id   AF-A0A847KGE0-F1
#
_cell.length_a   1.000
_cell.length_b   1.000
_cell.length_c   1.000
_cell.angle_alpha   90.00
_cell.angle_beta   90.00
_cell.angle_gamma   90.00
#
_symmetry.space_group_name_H-M   'P 1'
#
loop_
_entity.id
_entity.type
_entity.pdbx_description
1 polymer ?
#
loop_
_entity_poly.entity_id
_entity_poly.type
_entity_poly.pdbx_seq_one_letter_code
_entity_poly.pdbx_strand_id
1 'polypeptide(L)'
;MKNNEPTEQQIQDWADEAERGYDVDHLRSRMGRPLLDISGPTQVVPVRLTPAQLARLDERAARDHTSRSEALRAALDAYLAS
;
A
#
# COMPACT_ATOMS: atom_id res chain seq x y z
N MET A 1 -25.76 -6.90 2.96
CA MET A 1 -24.57 -6.38 3.68
C MET A 1 -24.78 -6.64 5.15
N LYS A 2 -23.85 -7.30 5.86
CA LYS A 2 -23.96 -7.48 7.31
C LYS A 2 -23.43 -6.20 7.98
N ASN A 3 -24.24 -5.56 8.82
CA ASN A 3 -23.77 -4.43 9.63
C ASN A 3 -22.82 -5.01 10.68
N ASN A 4 -21.53 -4.72 10.53
CA ASN A 4 -20.48 -5.17 11.45
C ASN A 4 -20.36 -4.14 12.59
N GLU A 5 -21.48 -3.91 13.28
CA GLU A 5 -21.52 -3.01 14.43
C GLU A 5 -20.74 -3.65 15.60
N PRO A 6 -19.80 -2.92 16.20
CA PRO A 6 -19.05 -3.44 17.33
C PRO A 6 -19.99 -3.67 18.53
N THR A 7 -19.70 -4.71 19.31
CA THR A 7 -20.43 -4.97 20.56
C THR A 7 -20.00 -3.98 21.65
N GLU A 8 -20.85 -3.80 22.67
CA GLU A 8 -20.52 -2.93 23.82
C GLU A 8 -19.20 -3.33 24.49
N GLN A 9 -18.93 -4.64 24.58
CA GLN A 9 -17.67 -5.14 25.11
C GLN A 9 -16.48 -4.70 24.25
N GLN A 10 -16.59 -4.76 22.92
CA GLN A 10 -15.52 -4.30 22.02
C GLN A 10 -15.26 -2.81 22.18
N ILE A 11 -16.33 -2.02 22.37
CA ILE A 11 -16.21 -0.58 22.61
C ILE A 11 -15.50 -0.32 23.94
N GLN A 12 -15.88 -1.04 25.01
CA GLN A 12 -15.25 -0.89 26.32
C GLN A 12 -13.77 -1.30 26.29
N ASP A 13 -13.44 -2.42 25.64
CA ASP A 13 -12.05 -2.88 25.51
C ASP A 13 -11.17 -1.83 24.80
N TRP A 14 -11.69 -1.18 23.76
CA TRP A 14 -10.99 -0.09 23.06
C TRP A 14 -10.87 1.18 23.91
N ALA A 15 -11.88 1.51 24.70
CA ALA A 15 -11.83 2.64 25.63
C ALA A 15 -10.75 2.42 26.70
N ASP A 16 -10.73 1.24 27.32
CA ASP A 16 -9.73 0.86 28.33
C ASP A 16 -8.32 0.84 27.74
N GLU A 17 -8.16 0.41 26.48
CA GLU A 17 -6.88 0.47 25.76
C GLU A 17 -6.42 1.92 25.54
N ALA A 18 -7.33 2.82 25.16
CA ALA A 18 -7.01 4.23 24.94
C ALA A 18 -6.63 4.95 26.24
N GLU A 19 -7.36 4.70 27.33
CA GLU A 19 -7.09 5.29 28.66
C GLU A 19 -5.77 4.82 29.27
N ARG A 20 -5.41 3.54 29.04
CA ARG A 20 -4.12 2.98 29.46
C ARG A 20 -2.93 3.66 28.77
N GLY A 21 -3.16 4.20 27.57
CA GLY A 21 -2.14 4.82 26.73
C GLY A 21 -1.20 3.79 26.10
N TYR A 22 -0.45 4.23 25.09
CA TYR A 22 0.55 3.40 24.40
C TYR A 22 1.97 3.80 24.80
N ASP A 23 2.85 2.82 24.92
CA ASP A 23 4.29 3.05 25.01
C ASP A 23 4.81 3.62 23.66
N VAL A 24 5.19 4.90 23.69
CA VAL A 24 5.68 5.64 22.52
C VAL A 24 7.01 5.10 22.02
N ASP A 25 7.84 4.50 22.89
CA ASP A 25 9.08 3.83 22.48
C ASP A 25 8.80 2.56 21.68
N HIS A 26 7.84 1.74 22.13
CA HIS A 26 7.37 0.57 21.39
C HIS A 26 6.71 0.93 20.05
N LEU A 27 5.93 2.02 20.00
CA LEU A 27 5.30 2.48 18.75
C LEU A 27 6.31 3.01 17.73
N ARG A 28 7.39 3.66 18.16
CA ARG A 28 8.47 4.13 17.28
C ARG A 28 9.24 3.01 16.60
N SER A 29 9.22 1.79 17.16
CA SER A 29 9.88 0.61 16.58
C SER A 29 9.21 0.12 15.30
N ARG A 30 7.95 0.48 15.04
CA ARG A 30 7.30 0.17 13.76
C ARG A 30 7.86 1.09 12.68
N MET A 31 8.84 0.55 11.94
CA MET A 31 9.40 1.12 10.73
C MET A 31 8.27 1.63 9.82
N GLY A 32 8.16 2.95 9.68
CA GLY A 32 7.10 3.69 8.99
C GLY A 32 6.13 2.91 8.09
N ARG A 33 6.11 3.23 6.79
CA ARG A 33 5.28 2.49 5.83
C ARG A 33 5.94 1.14 5.55
N PRO A 34 5.18 0.03 5.49
CA PRO A 34 5.72 -1.25 5.05
C PRO A 34 6.50 -1.06 3.74
N LEU A 35 7.74 -1.54 3.73
CA LEU A 35 8.54 -1.63 2.50
C LEU A 35 7.78 -2.51 1.52
N LEU A 36 7.78 -2.14 0.23
CA LEU A 36 7.03 -2.84 -0.81
C LEU A 36 7.53 -4.30 -1.00
N ASP A 37 8.72 -4.60 -0.50
CA ASP A 37 9.48 -5.83 -0.70
C ASP A 37 10.37 -6.12 0.54
N ILE A 38 10.54 -7.42 0.85
CA ILE A 38 11.48 -7.98 1.85
C ILE A 38 12.96 -7.73 1.46
N SER A 39 13.26 -7.44 0.20
CA SER A 39 14.60 -7.20 -0.39
C SER A 39 15.20 -5.82 -0.09
N GLY A 40 14.44 -4.92 0.55
CA GLY A 40 14.97 -3.64 1.04
C GLY A 40 14.31 -2.39 0.45
N PRO A 41 14.93 -1.21 0.62
CA PRO A 41 14.31 0.08 0.29
C PRO A 41 14.11 0.26 -1.21
N THR A 42 12.88 0.56 -1.63
CA THR A 42 12.56 0.95 -3.00
C THR A 42 13.11 2.35 -3.31
N GLN A 43 13.86 2.48 -4.41
CA GLN A 43 14.30 3.77 -4.94
C GLN A 43 13.28 4.35 -5.93
N VAL A 44 13.03 5.66 -5.84
CA VAL A 44 12.23 6.38 -6.84
C VAL A 44 13.11 6.73 -8.03
N VAL A 45 12.74 6.23 -9.22
CA VAL A 45 13.38 6.56 -10.50
C VAL A 45 12.42 7.43 -11.32
N PRO A 46 12.71 8.72 -11.55
CA PRO A 46 11.83 9.58 -12.33
C PRO A 46 11.92 9.25 -13.83
N VAL A 47 10.78 9.04 -14.48
CA VAL A 47 10.68 8.75 -15.93
C VAL A 47 9.73 9.75 -16.58
N ARG A 48 10.13 10.31 -17.73
CA ARG A 48 9.26 11.18 -18.53
C ARG A 48 8.45 10.32 -19.51
N LEU A 49 7.13 10.41 -19.40
CA LEU A 49 6.20 9.76 -20.31
C LEU A 49 5.44 10.82 -21.10
N THR A 50 5.23 10.57 -22.38
CA THR A 50 4.31 11.39 -23.18
C THR A 50 2.87 11.14 -22.72
N PRO A 51 1.93 12.08 -22.96
CA PRO A 51 0.52 11.87 -22.62
C PRO A 51 -0.06 10.59 -23.24
N ALA A 52 0.35 10.25 -24.46
CA ALA A 52 -0.07 9.02 -25.14
C ALA A 52 0.45 7.75 -24.46
N GLN A 53 1.70 7.76 -23.97
CA GLN A 53 2.25 6.65 -23.20
C GLN A 53 1.52 6.47 -21.87
N LEU A 54 1.21 7.58 -21.19
CA LEU A 54 0.48 7.54 -19.92
C LEU A 54 -0.95 7.01 -20.11
N ALA A 55 -1.66 7.44 -21.15
CA ALA A 55 -3.00 6.95 -21.46
C ALA A 55 -3.03 5.44 -21.70
N ARG A 56 -2.07 4.91 -22.49
CA ARG A 56 -1.95 3.46 -22.73
C ARG A 56 -1.68 2.66 -21.46
N LEU A 57 -0.89 3.23 -20.55
CA LEU A 57 -0.61 2.61 -19.26
C LEU A 57 -1.86 2.59 -18.36
N ASP A 58 -2.65 3.66 -18.37
CA ASP A 58 -3.91 3.75 -17.63
C ASP A 58 -4.96 2.77 -18.16
N GLU A 59 -5.10 2.65 -19.48
CA GLU A 59 -5.96 1.64 -20.11
C GLU A 59 -5.54 0.21 -19.72
N ARG A 60 -4.23 -0.05 -19.67
CA ARG A 60 -3.71 -1.35 -19.25
C ARG A 60 -4.02 -1.64 -17.79
N ALA A 61 -3.75 -0.68 -16.91
CA ALA A 61 -4.02 -0.81 -15.48
C ALA A 61 -5.52 -1.01 -15.20
N ALA A 62 -6.39 -0.30 -15.91
CA ALA A 62 -7.83 -0.46 -15.82
C ALA A 62 -8.30 -1.85 -16.27
N ARG A 63 -7.75 -2.37 -17.38
CA ARG A 63 -8.07 -3.71 -17.89
C ARG A 63 -7.67 -4.81 -16.90
N ASP A 64 -6.52 -4.65 -16.27
CA ASP A 64 -5.95 -5.66 -15.38
C ASP A 64 -6.40 -5.48 -13.92
N HIS A 65 -7.21 -4.45 -13.63
CA HIS A 65 -7.65 -4.06 -12.28
C HIS A 65 -6.49 -3.79 -11.30
N THR A 66 -5.35 -3.30 -11.81
CA THR A 66 -4.16 -2.99 -11.03
C THR A 66 -3.93 -1.50 -10.90
N SER A 67 -3.02 -1.09 -10.01
CA SER A 67 -2.55 0.30 -10.03
C SER A 67 -1.65 0.57 -11.25
N ARG A 68 -1.55 1.85 -11.65
CA ARG A 68 -0.57 2.29 -12.67
C ARG A 68 0.86 1.84 -12.34
N SER A 69 1.25 1.99 -11.07
CA SER A 69 2.60 1.66 -10.61
C SER A 69 2.88 0.15 -10.66
N GLU A 70 1.86 -0.66 -10.44
CA GLU A 70 1.93 -2.12 -10.51
C GLU A 70 2.02 -2.60 -11.96
N ALA A 71 1.20 -2.05 -12.86
CA ALA A 71 1.30 -2.31 -14.29
C ALA A 71 2.69 -1.94 -14.85
N LEU A 72 3.27 -0.83 -14.38
CA LEU A 72 4.63 -0.40 -14.75
C LEU A 72 5.69 -1.41 -14.28
N ARG A 73 5.61 -1.88 -13.02
CA ARG A 73 6.55 -2.87 -12.49
C ARG A 73 6.43 -4.20 -13.23
N ALA A 74 5.22 -4.70 -13.43
CA ALA A 74 4.99 -5.94 -14.16
C ALA A 74 5.53 -5.89 -15.60
N ALA A 75 5.39 -4.74 -16.28
CA ALA A 75 5.97 -4.56 -17.61
C ALA A 75 7.51 -4.56 -17.59
N LEU A 76 8.12 -3.95 -16.57
CA LEU A 76 9.58 -3.97 -16.38
C LEU A 76 10.09 -5.38 -16.09
N ASP A 77 9.44 -6.11 -15.18
CA ASP A 77 9.80 -7.49 -14.84
C ASP A 77 9.68 -8.42 -16.05
N ALA A 78 8.60 -8.29 -16.82
CA ALA A 78 8.40 -9.05 -18.06
C ALA A 78 9.46 -8.72 -19.12
N TYR A 79 9.89 -7.46 -19.24
CA TYR A 79 10.93 -7.03 -20.16
C TYR A 79 12.33 -7.51 -19.74
N LEU A 80 12.62 -7.59 -18.43
CA LEU A 80 13.91 -8.05 -17.92
C LEU A 80 14.04 -9.59 -17.85
N ALA A 81 12.92 -10.30 -17.90
CA ALA A 81 12.89 -11.76 -17.92
C ALA A 81 13.13 -12.39 -19.31
N SER A 82 13.21 -11.56 -20.37
CA SER A 82 13.51 -11.96 -21.75
C SER A 82 14.98 -11.81 -22.10
#